data_AF-A0A5C6UHR7-F1
#
_entry.id   AF-A0A5C6UHR7-F1
#
_cell.length_a   1.000
_cell.length_b   1.000
_cell.length_c   1.000
_cell.angle_alpha   90.00
_cell.angle_beta   90.00
_cell.angle_gamma   90.00
#
_symmetry.space_group_name_H-M   'P 1'
#
loop_
_entity.id
_entity.type
_entity.pdbx_description
1 polymer ?
#
loop_
_entity_poly.entity_id
_entity_poly.type
_entity_poly.pdbx_seq_one_letter_code
_entity_poly.pdbx_strand_id
1 'polypeptide(L)'
;MNAPSRPTTRAQAQALSAPFLVEDEEVVRKIARIADERGTPMAEIVALAIEDYELRLDLGKKAPERMVKFWAEHPLPLPTGLKADKAFYDELSGDV
;
A
#
# COMPACT_ATOMS: atom_id res chain seq x y z
N MET A 1 7.96 -31.02 4.68
CA MET A 1 7.34 -30.61 3.41
C MET A 1 7.97 -29.28 3.01
N ASN A 2 8.78 -29.25 1.96
CA ASN A 2 9.35 -28.00 1.45
C ASN A 2 8.32 -27.38 0.50
N ALA A 3 7.85 -26.16 0.82
CA ALA A 3 6.97 -25.41 -0.08
C ALA A 3 7.71 -25.12 -1.40
N PRO A 4 7.06 -25.17 -2.57
CA PRO A 4 7.69 -24.82 -3.82
C PRO A 4 8.09 -23.33 -3.78
N SER A 5 9.37 -23.05 -4.04
CA SER A 5 9.90 -21.71 -4.18
C SER A 5 9.10 -20.97 -5.26
N ARG A 6 8.46 -19.86 -4.89
CA ARG A 6 7.73 -19.03 -5.86
C ARG A 6 8.71 -18.60 -6.98
N PRO A 7 8.31 -18.70 -8.26
CA PRO A 7 9.17 -18.28 -9.35
C PRO A 7 9.46 -16.78 -9.22
N THR A 8 10.74 -16.43 -9.35
CA THR A 8 11.24 -15.06 -9.34
C THR A 8 10.52 -14.23 -10.41
N THR A 9 10.02 -13.06 -10.04
CA THR A 9 9.35 -12.18 -11.02
C THR A 9 10.38 -11.64 -12.01
N ARG A 10 9.93 -11.21 -13.20
CA ARG A 10 10.81 -10.56 -14.19
C ARG A 10 11.60 -9.40 -13.60
N ALA A 11 10.94 -8.56 -12.79
CA ALA A 11 11.56 -7.43 -12.13
C ALA A 11 12.62 -7.86 -11.10
N GLN A 12 12.36 -8.92 -10.32
CA GLN A 12 13.33 -9.47 -9.38
C GLN A 12 14.54 -10.09 -10.10
N ALA A 13 14.32 -10.83 -11.20
CA ALA A 13 15.41 -11.42 -11.97
C ALA A 13 16.32 -10.34 -12.56
N GLN A 14 15.75 -9.22 -13.01
CA GLN A 14 16.51 -8.07 -13.47
C GLN A 14 17.25 -7.36 -12.32
N ALA A 15 16.58 -7.13 -11.19
CA ALA A 15 17.18 -6.48 -10.03
C ALA A 15 18.32 -7.30 -9.40
N LEU A 16 18.26 -8.62 -9.44
CA LEU A 16 19.29 -9.51 -8.93
C LEU A 16 20.43 -9.75 -9.93
N SER A 17 20.28 -9.32 -11.19
CA SER A 17 21.30 -9.50 -12.23
C SER A 17 22.46 -8.51 -12.14
N ALA A 18 22.29 -7.41 -11.39
CA ALA A 18 23.31 -6.38 -11.19
C ALA A 18 23.20 -5.76 -9.79
N PRO A 19 24.31 -5.22 -9.24
CA PRO A 19 24.27 -4.51 -7.96
C PRO A 19 23.37 -3.27 -8.03
N PHE A 20 22.57 -3.05 -6.98
CA PHE A 20 21.85 -1.79 -6.82
C PHE A 20 22.81 -0.72 -6.30
N LEU A 21 23.26 0.17 -7.19
CA LEU A 21 24.18 1.25 -6.87
C LEU A 21 23.45 2.60 -6.99
N VAL A 22 23.63 3.47 -6.00
CA VAL A 22 23.09 4.82 -6.01
C VAL A 22 24.24 5.79 -6.28
N GLU A 23 24.30 6.33 -7.49
CA GLU A 23 25.35 7.28 -7.92
C GLU A 23 25.00 8.74 -7.63
N ASP A 24 23.72 9.03 -7.37
CA ASP A 24 23.26 10.37 -7.08
C ASP A 24 23.77 10.85 -5.71
N GLU A 25 24.63 11.87 -5.74
CA GLU A 25 25.29 12.39 -4.55
C GLU A 25 24.30 12.95 -3.51
N GLU A 26 23.21 13.60 -3.94
CA GLU A 26 22.23 14.14 -3.01
C GLU A 26 21.49 13.03 -2.27
N VAL A 27 21.13 11.95 -2.98
CA VAL A 27 20.48 10.78 -2.38
C VAL A 27 21.42 10.12 -1.37
N VAL A 28 22.68 9.92 -1.74
CA VAL A 28 23.70 9.34 -0.86
C VAL A 28 23.85 10.17 0.42
N ARG A 29 23.97 11.50 0.30
CA ARG A 29 24.07 12.41 1.46
C ARG A 29 22.84 12.33 2.37
N LYS A 30 21.64 12.21 1.81
CA LYS A 30 20.41 12.08 2.60
C LYS A 30 20.37 10.77 3.38
N ILE A 31 20.72 9.65 2.73
CA ILE A 31 20.78 8.34 3.40
C ILE A 31 21.84 8.36 4.50
N ALA A 32 23.02 8.90 4.22
CA ALA A 32 24.12 9.00 5.18
C ALA A 32 23.72 9.82 6.42
N ARG A 33 23.08 10.98 6.24
CA ARG A 33 22.62 11.80 7.37
C ARG A 33 21.66 11.04 8.30
N ILE A 34 20.70 10.32 7.72
CA ILE A 34 19.72 9.54 8.50
C ILE A 34 20.41 8.38 9.22
N ALA A 35 21.37 7.72 8.54
CA ALA A 35 22.18 6.66 9.11
C ALA A 35 22.99 7.15 10.31
N ASP A 36 23.65 8.32 10.21
CA ASP A 36 24.40 8.95 11.28
C ASP A 36 23.51 9.33 12.47
N GLU A 37 22.36 9.96 12.21
CA GLU A 37 21.40 10.34 13.26
C GLU A 37 20.85 9.14 14.03
N ARG A 38 20.70 7.97 13.37
CA ARG A 38 20.20 6.73 13.98
C ARG A 38 21.31 5.79 14.47
N GLY A 39 22.57 6.04 14.14
CA GLY A 39 23.68 5.12 14.41
C GLY A 39 23.50 3.76 13.73
N THR A 40 22.91 3.71 12.54
CA THR A 40 22.59 2.47 11.82
C THR A 40 23.24 2.46 10.43
N PRO A 41 23.59 1.29 9.85
CA PRO A 41 24.15 1.23 8.51
C PRO A 41 23.20 1.78 7.44
N MET A 42 23.76 2.44 6.41
CA MET A 42 22.97 3.01 5.30
C MET A 42 22.06 1.98 4.61
N ALA A 43 22.54 0.76 4.43
CA ALA A 43 21.75 -0.32 3.82
C ALA A 43 20.50 -0.68 4.64
N GLU A 44 20.59 -0.62 5.97
CA GLU A 44 19.47 -0.88 6.87
C GLU A 44 18.45 0.26 6.83
N ILE A 45 18.91 1.51 6.75
CA ILE A 45 18.04 2.67 6.52
C ILE A 45 17.24 2.53 5.22
N VAL A 46 17.90 2.09 4.14
CA VAL A 46 17.23 1.87 2.86
C VAL A 46 16.19 0.74 2.96
N ALA A 47 16.52 -0.36 3.61
CA ALA A 47 15.56 -1.46 3.83
C ALA A 47 14.32 -0.99 4.60
N LEU A 48 14.52 -0.28 5.72
CA LEU A 48 13.43 0.27 6.53
C LEU A 48 12.58 1.28 5.75
N ALA A 49 13.19 2.11 4.92
CA ALA A 49 12.47 3.07 4.09
C ALA A 49 11.61 2.39 3.03
N ILE A 50 12.09 1.28 2.43
CA ILE A 50 11.32 0.49 1.46
C ILE A 50 10.14 -0.18 2.15
N GLU A 51 10.34 -0.80 3.32
CA GLU A 51 9.26 -1.43 4.09
C GLU A 51 8.15 -0.43 4.47
N ASP A 52 8.53 0.75 4.97
CA ASP A 52 7.58 1.82 5.30
C ASP A 52 6.83 2.31 4.06
N TYR A 53 7.51 2.41 2.92
CA TYR A 53 6.87 2.79 1.66
C TYR A 53 5.88 1.73 1.17
N GLU A 54 6.23 0.45 1.25
CA GLU A 54 5.31 -0.66 0.92
C GLU A 54 4.07 -0.67 1.82
N LEU A 55 4.25 -0.45 3.12
CA LEU A 55 3.16 -0.37 4.07
C LEU A 55 2.18 0.75 3.70
N ARG A 56 2.70 1.95 3.37
CA ARG A 56 1.88 3.09 2.93
C ARG A 56 1.14 2.81 1.63
N LEU A 57 1.76 2.08 0.70
CA LEU A 57 1.10 1.64 -0.53
C LEU A 57 -0.03 0.64 -0.27
N ASP A 58 0.11 -0.24 0.72
CA ASP A 58 -0.94 -1.20 1.10
C ASP A 58 -2.13 -0.52 1.79
N LEU A 59 -1.84 0.45 2.68
CA LEU A 59 -2.87 1.27 3.34
C LEU A 59 -3.76 2.03 2.34
N GLY A 60 -3.22 2.45 1.20
CA GLY A 60 -3.99 3.10 0.14
C GLY A 60 -4.87 2.16 -0.69
N LYS A 61 -4.67 0.84 -0.60
CA LYS A 61 -5.33 -0.16 -1.47
C LYS A 61 -6.40 -0.99 -0.77
N LYS A 62 -6.37 -1.09 0.55
CA LYS A 62 -7.31 -1.92 1.32
C LYS A 62 -8.25 -1.06 2.15
N ALA A 63 -9.54 -1.36 2.06
CA ALA A 63 -10.50 -0.85 3.02
C ALA A 63 -10.07 -1.28 4.44
N PRO A 64 -10.21 -0.42 5.48
CA PRO A 64 -9.93 -0.82 6.85
C PRO A 64 -10.67 -2.11 7.23
N GLU A 65 -10.05 -2.96 8.05
CA GLU A 65 -10.60 -4.28 8.42
C GLU A 65 -12.03 -4.20 8.97
N ARG A 66 -12.35 -3.14 9.73
CA ARG A 66 -13.70 -2.90 10.27
C ARG A 66 -14.73 -2.71 9.15
N MET A 67 -14.35 -2.08 8.04
CA MET A 67 -15.21 -1.83 6.89
C MET A 67 -15.41 -3.10 6.05
N VAL A 68 -14.34 -3.88 5.86
CA VAL A 68 -14.42 -5.20 5.22
C VAL A 68 -15.33 -6.13 6.01
N LYS A 69 -15.20 -6.16 7.33
CA LYS A 69 -16.06 -6.96 8.22
C LYS A 69 -17.50 -6.50 8.17
N PHE A 70 -17.75 -5.19 8.19
CA PHE A 70 -19.09 -4.62 8.07
C PHE A 70 -19.78 -5.01 6.76
N TRP A 71 -19.09 -4.94 5.62
CA TRP A 71 -19.66 -5.37 4.33
C TRP A 71 -19.90 -6.87 4.23
N ALA A 72 -19.09 -7.69 4.92
CA ALA A 72 -19.31 -9.13 5.00
C ALA A 72 -20.53 -9.48 5.85
N GLU A 73 -20.74 -8.77 6.96
CA GLU A 73 -21.89 -8.96 7.86
C GLU A 73 -23.18 -8.36 7.28
N HIS A 74 -23.08 -7.31 6.47
CA HIS A 74 -24.19 -6.61 5.84
C HIS A 74 -23.97 -6.52 4.32
N PRO A 75 -24.17 -7.63 3.59
CA PRO A 75 -24.04 -7.61 2.14
C PRO A 75 -25.06 -6.64 1.54
N LEU A 76 -24.63 -5.90 0.51
CA LEU A 76 -25.53 -5.02 -0.22
C LEU A 76 -26.71 -5.85 -0.78
N PRO A 77 -27.94 -5.31 -0.72
CA PRO A 77 -29.07 -5.97 -1.35
C PRO A 77 -28.83 -6.12 -2.85
N LEU A 78 -29.54 -7.07 -3.47
CA LEU A 78 -29.48 -7.28 -4.92
C LEU A 78 -29.67 -5.93 -5.64
N PRO A 79 -28.90 -5.65 -6.70
CA PRO A 79 -29.06 -4.42 -7.46
C PRO A 79 -30.50 -4.28 -7.94
N THR A 80 -31.17 -3.20 -7.56
CA THR A 80 -32.60 -3.00 -7.86
C THR A 80 -32.85 -2.59 -9.31
N GLY A 81 -31.80 -2.15 -10.02
CA GLY A 81 -31.92 -1.58 -11.37
C GLY A 81 -32.59 -0.21 -11.44
N LEU A 82 -33.08 0.30 -10.31
CA LEU A 82 -33.69 1.62 -10.20
C LEU A 82 -32.59 2.69 -10.12
N LYS A 83 -32.74 3.76 -10.87
CA LYS A 83 -31.88 4.94 -10.72
C LYS A 83 -32.26 5.65 -9.43
N ALA A 84 -31.29 5.87 -8.54
CA ALA A 84 -31.54 6.61 -7.31
C ALA A 84 -32.07 8.01 -7.65
N ASP A 85 -33.29 8.31 -7.19
CA ASP A 85 -33.89 9.63 -7.32
C ASP A 85 -33.53 10.45 -6.07
N LYS A 86 -32.67 11.43 -6.25
CA LYS A 86 -32.21 12.28 -5.16
C LYS A 86 -33.38 13.04 -4.51
N ALA A 87 -34.35 13.52 -5.29
CA ALA A 87 -35.47 14.29 -4.77
C ALA A 87 -36.33 13.47 -3.80
N PHE A 88 -36.49 12.16 -4.07
CA PHE A 88 -37.18 11.23 -3.17
C PHE A 88 -36.45 11.08 -1.82
N TYR A 89 -35.11 11.05 -1.82
CA TYR A 89 -34.34 10.91 -0.59
C TYR A 89 -34.24 12.23 0.19
N ASP A 90 -34.18 13.38 -0.49
CA ASP A 90 -34.20 14.71 0.13
C ASP A 90 -35.55 14.95 0.86
N GLU A 91 -36.67 14.55 0.25
CA GLU A 91 -38.00 14.58 0.91
C GLU A 91 -38.06 13.65 2.15
N LEU A 92 -37.42 12.48 2.08
CA LEU A 92 -37.41 11.49 3.16
C LEU A 92 -36.52 11.90 4.35
N SER A 93 -35.43 12.63 4.10
CA SER A 93 -34.55 13.15 5.16
C SER A 93 -35.11 14.40 5.86
N GLY A 94 -36.16 15.01 5.29
CA GLY A 94 -36.72 16.27 5.77
C GLY A 94 -35.89 17.50 5.37
N ASP A 95 -34.94 17.33 4.43
CA ASP A 95 -34.25 18.44 3.78
C ASP A 95 -35.14 18.99 2.67
N VAL A 96 -36.09 19.86 3.04
CA VAL A 96 -36.86 20.70 2.11
C VAL A 96 -36.61 22.16 2.40
#